data_AF-A0A7V1LLU3-F1
#
_entry.id   AF-A0A7V1LLU3-F1
#
_cell.length_a   1.000
_cell.length_b   1.000
_cell.length_c   1.000
_cell.angle_alpha   90.00
_cell.angle_beta   90.00
_cell.angle_gamma   90.00
#
_symmetry.space_group_name_H-M   'P 1'
#
loop_
_entity.id
_entity.type
_entity.pdbx_description
1 polymer ?
#
loop_
_entity_poly.entity_id
_entity_poly.type
_entity_poly.pdbx_seq_one_letter_code
_entity_poly.pdbx_strand_id
1 'polypeptide(L)'
;MKDGKRFPVVEENYRFECTLCGNCCTGDQRVWLNPADLMRMALFLGYGHTSELFRQNVVLLDEGENGAWRPRILFKSYKKLRFCPFLENHLDDRGRITGLCRLHPKYKPLICRLAPLGRVWDAETGSEQWLFVKPAPDCPGVNSSRLNSLRETLQQYGSEIEEETAFLKKLQHFLEMKSEPEAYQELFYFIVKRKGEGDKR
;
A
#
# COMPACT_ATOMS: atom_id res chain seq x y z
N MET A 1 3.88 17.13 9.04
CA MET A 1 3.84 16.63 10.44
C MET A 1 2.95 17.53 11.28
N LYS A 2 1.72 17.10 11.65
CA LYS A 2 0.85 17.87 12.57
C LYS A 2 0.52 17.15 13.89
N ASP A 3 0.95 15.90 14.07
CA ASP A 3 0.87 15.21 15.35
C ASP A 3 2.12 14.36 15.55
N GLY A 4 2.96 14.75 16.52
CA GLY A 4 4.26 14.12 16.83
C GLY A 4 4.15 12.72 17.45
N LYS A 5 3.39 11.80 16.85
CA LYS A 5 3.41 10.38 17.22
C LYS A 5 4.66 9.73 16.65
N ARG A 6 5.65 9.50 17.51
CA ARG A 6 6.81 8.67 17.20
C ARG A 6 6.39 7.21 17.26
N PHE A 7 6.33 6.53 16.10
CA PHE A 7 6.11 5.09 16.07
C PHE A 7 7.33 4.34 16.62
N PRO A 8 7.16 3.19 17.30
CA PRO A 8 8.28 2.38 17.76
C PRO A 8 9.14 1.92 16.59
N VAL A 9 10.46 1.94 16.75
CA VAL A 9 11.39 1.37 15.78
C VAL A 9 11.39 -0.16 15.92
N VAL A 10 11.43 -0.87 14.80
CA VAL A 10 11.58 -2.32 14.75
C VAL A 10 13.00 -2.62 14.29
N GLU A 11 13.83 -3.10 15.20
CA GLU A 11 15.22 -3.46 14.92
C GLU A 11 15.34 -4.89 14.39
N GLU A 12 14.68 -5.84 15.05
CA GLU A 12 14.84 -7.28 14.74
C GLU A 12 13.53 -8.05 14.64
N ASN A 13 12.63 -7.87 15.59
CA ASN A 13 11.43 -8.71 15.72
C ASN A 13 10.19 -7.89 16.07
N TYR A 14 9.02 -8.40 15.68
CA TYR A 14 7.73 -7.77 15.97
C TYR A 14 6.60 -8.80 16.11
N ARG A 15 5.55 -8.45 16.85
CA ARG A 15 4.39 -9.31 17.12
C ARG A 15 3.16 -8.83 16.38
N PHE A 16 2.86 -9.49 15.27
CA PHE A 16 1.66 -9.24 14.50
C PHE A 16 1.22 -10.46 13.68
N GLU A 17 -0.09 -10.68 13.62
CA GLU A 17 -0.70 -11.59 12.65
C GLU A 17 -2.05 -11.02 12.19
N CYS A 18 -2.27 -10.95 10.87
CA CYS A 18 -3.54 -10.46 10.35
C CYS A 18 -4.67 -11.46 10.65
N THR A 19 -5.68 -11.01 11.39
CA THR A 19 -6.85 -11.83 11.77
C THR A 19 -8.03 -11.70 10.81
N LEU A 20 -7.84 -11.03 9.66
CA LEU A 20 -8.90 -10.74 8.69
C LEU A 20 -10.07 -9.96 9.32
N CYS A 21 -9.80 -9.04 10.25
CA CYS A 21 -10.83 -8.21 10.89
C CYS A 21 -11.43 -7.13 9.98
N GLY A 22 -10.70 -6.68 8.95
CA GLY A 22 -11.13 -5.58 8.08
C GLY A 22 -10.86 -4.16 8.61
N ASN A 23 -10.42 -3.99 9.87
CA ASN A 23 -10.28 -2.65 10.47
C ASN A 23 -9.32 -1.72 9.71
N CYS A 24 -8.18 -2.24 9.21
CA CYS A 24 -7.24 -1.47 8.39
C CYS A 24 -7.77 -1.09 7.00
N CYS A 25 -8.91 -1.66 6.60
CA CYS A 25 -9.63 -1.32 5.38
C CYS A 25 -10.81 -0.38 5.64
N THR A 26 -10.94 0.16 6.86
CA THR A 26 -12.00 1.10 7.24
C THR A 26 -11.41 2.37 7.86
N GLY A 27 -12.20 3.44 7.92
CA GLY A 27 -11.79 4.71 8.51
C GLY A 27 -11.00 5.59 7.54
N ASP A 28 -10.01 6.30 8.05
CA ASP A 28 -9.28 7.38 7.39
C ASP A 28 -7.89 6.98 6.89
N GLN A 29 -7.68 5.67 6.73
CA GLN A 29 -6.41 5.10 6.30
C GLN A 29 -5.97 5.66 4.93
N ARG A 30 -4.67 5.92 4.80
CA ARG A 30 -4.05 6.33 3.53
C ARG A 30 -3.15 5.21 3.05
N VAL A 31 -3.61 4.48 2.05
CA VAL A 31 -2.84 3.40 1.41
C VAL A 31 -2.14 3.96 0.19
N TRP A 32 -0.91 4.43 0.39
CA TRP A 32 -0.02 4.89 -0.69
C TRP A 32 0.43 3.72 -1.56
N LEU A 33 0.57 3.98 -2.85
CA LEU A 33 0.87 2.99 -3.86
C LEU A 33 2.20 3.33 -4.56
N ASN A 34 2.90 2.29 -5.00
CA ASN A 34 4.00 2.40 -5.93
C ASN A 34 3.57 1.91 -7.34
N PRO A 35 4.40 2.10 -8.38
CA PRO A 35 4.08 1.65 -9.74
C PRO A 35 3.72 0.17 -9.84
N ALA A 36 4.42 -0.70 -9.08
CA ALA A 36 4.16 -2.13 -9.07
C ALA A 36 2.79 -2.46 -8.45
N ASP A 37 2.36 -1.73 -7.43
CA ASP A 37 1.00 -1.83 -6.87
C ASP A 37 -0.05 -1.46 -7.92
N LEU A 38 0.13 -0.36 -8.65
CA LEU A 38 -0.79 0.06 -9.70
C LEU A 38 -0.90 -1.00 -10.81
N MET A 39 0.22 -1.56 -11.27
CA MET A 39 0.21 -2.64 -12.26
C MET A 39 -0.55 -3.87 -11.75
N ARG A 40 -0.30 -4.30 -10.51
CA ARG A 40 -1.02 -5.42 -9.89
C ARG A 40 -2.52 -5.15 -9.77
N MET A 41 -2.91 -3.97 -9.32
CA MET A 41 -4.32 -3.59 -9.18
C MET A 41 -5.03 -3.51 -10.53
N ALA A 42 -4.39 -2.92 -11.54
CA ALA A 42 -4.92 -2.87 -12.90
C ALA A 42 -5.11 -4.28 -13.49
N LEU A 43 -4.14 -5.18 -13.29
CA LEU A 43 -4.26 -6.59 -13.68
C LEU A 43 -5.47 -7.28 -13.02
N PHE A 44 -5.64 -7.07 -11.71
CA PHE A 44 -6.76 -7.64 -10.95
C PHE A 44 -8.12 -7.15 -11.48
N LEU A 45 -8.24 -5.86 -11.78
CA LEU A 45 -9.48 -5.27 -12.30
C LEU A 45 -9.68 -5.48 -13.80
N GLY A 46 -8.67 -6.00 -14.49
CA GLY A 46 -8.72 -6.27 -15.92
C GLY A 46 -8.56 -5.04 -16.81
N TYR A 47 -7.84 -4.03 -16.32
CA TYR A 47 -7.51 -2.84 -17.09
C TYR A 47 -6.24 -3.06 -17.90
N GLY A 48 -6.25 -2.64 -19.17
CA GLY A 48 -5.08 -2.68 -20.06
C GLY A 48 -4.07 -1.54 -19.82
N HIS A 49 -4.40 -0.58 -18.96
CA HIS A 49 -3.54 0.55 -18.63
C HIS A 49 -3.82 1.05 -17.21
N THR A 50 -2.79 1.45 -16.46
CA THR A 50 -2.93 1.88 -15.05
C THR A 50 -3.71 3.18 -14.88
N SER A 51 -3.77 4.06 -15.90
CA SER A 51 -4.59 5.28 -15.86
C SER A 51 -6.09 5.00 -15.67
N GLU A 52 -6.56 3.78 -15.99
CA GLU A 52 -7.94 3.37 -15.70
C GLU A 52 -8.25 3.33 -14.20
N LEU A 53 -7.25 3.08 -13.34
CA LEU A 53 -7.45 3.13 -11.90
C LEU A 53 -7.88 4.54 -11.43
N PHE A 54 -7.35 5.57 -12.09
CA PHE A 54 -7.71 6.96 -11.83
C PHE A 54 -9.06 7.30 -12.45
N ARG A 55 -9.27 6.95 -13.74
CA ARG A 55 -10.54 7.20 -14.44
C ARG A 55 -11.75 6.53 -13.78
N GLN A 56 -11.55 5.35 -13.19
CA GLN A 56 -12.59 4.58 -12.50
C GLN A 56 -12.69 4.92 -11.00
N ASN A 57 -12.03 5.97 -10.52
CA ASN A 57 -12.06 6.40 -9.12
C ASN A 57 -11.69 5.28 -8.13
N VAL A 58 -10.70 4.46 -8.49
CA VAL A 58 -10.11 3.44 -7.60
C VAL A 58 -8.90 4.00 -6.87
N VAL A 59 -8.15 4.87 -7.54
CA VAL A 59 -6.94 5.54 -7.05
C VAL A 59 -7.09 7.04 -7.30
N LEU A 60 -6.49 7.87 -6.45
CA LEU A 60 -6.29 9.29 -6.71
C LEU A 60 -4.83 9.68 -6.49
N LEU A 61 -4.43 10.79 -7.09
CA LEU A 61 -3.14 11.43 -6.83
C LEU A 61 -3.30 12.42 -5.67
N ASP A 62 -2.47 12.28 -4.65
CA ASP A 62 -2.53 13.11 -3.44
C ASP A 62 -1.10 13.46 -3.00
N GLU A 63 -0.97 14.52 -2.20
CA GLU A 63 0.31 14.99 -1.70
C GLU A 63 0.76 14.13 -0.50
N GLY A 64 1.93 13.51 -0.62
CA GLY A 64 2.58 12.77 0.45
C GLY A 64 3.08 13.67 1.57
N GLU A 65 3.50 13.08 2.69
CA GLU A 65 3.95 13.87 3.86
C GLU A 65 5.17 14.75 3.60
N ASN A 66 5.97 14.42 2.58
CA ASN A 66 7.15 15.16 2.12
C ASN A 66 6.84 16.13 0.96
N GLY A 67 5.57 16.29 0.59
CA GLY A 67 5.14 17.10 -0.56
C GLY A 67 5.14 16.37 -1.91
N ALA A 68 5.66 15.14 -1.99
CA ALA A 68 5.69 14.40 -3.25
C ALA A 68 4.28 13.94 -3.64
N TRP A 69 3.88 14.20 -4.88
CA TRP A 69 2.63 13.65 -5.42
C TRP A 69 2.74 12.13 -5.61
N ARG A 70 1.81 11.39 -5.02
CA ARG A 70 1.80 9.92 -5.07
C ARG A 70 0.38 9.37 -5.21
N PRO A 71 0.21 8.22 -5.87
CA PRO A 71 -1.08 7.55 -5.93
C PRO A 71 -1.41 6.94 -4.58
N ARG A 72 -2.68 7.01 -4.18
CA ARG A 72 -3.23 6.22 -3.09
C ARG A 72 -4.60 5.67 -3.44
N ILE A 73 -4.98 4.58 -2.78
CA ILE A 73 -6.35 4.04 -2.92
C ILE A 73 -7.36 5.13 -2.51
N LEU A 74 -8.36 5.34 -3.38
CA LEU A 74 -9.52 6.14 -3.04
C LEU A 74 -10.48 5.31 -2.20
N PHE A 75 -10.53 5.58 -0.89
CA PHE A 75 -11.51 4.96 -0.01
C PHE A 75 -12.90 5.50 -0.35
N LYS A 76 -13.86 4.59 -0.47
CA LYS A 76 -15.27 4.92 -0.67
C LYS A 76 -15.84 5.52 0.61
N SER A 77 -16.73 6.49 0.45
CA SER A 77 -17.45 7.10 1.57
C SER A 77 -18.95 6.85 1.40
N TYR A 78 -19.60 6.38 2.46
CA TYR A 78 -21.06 6.28 2.53
C TYR A 78 -21.52 6.74 3.92
N LYS A 79 -22.26 7.86 3.97
CA LYS A 79 -22.59 8.54 5.23
C LYS A 79 -21.30 8.82 6.04
N LYS A 80 -21.23 8.32 7.27
CA LYS A 80 -20.06 8.45 8.16
C LYS A 80 -19.04 7.32 7.99
N LEU A 81 -19.30 6.34 7.12
CA LEU A 81 -18.43 5.20 6.91
C LEU A 81 -17.46 5.50 5.77
N ARG A 82 -16.19 5.15 5.99
CA ARG A 82 -15.15 5.16 4.97
C ARG A 82 -14.51 3.78 4.90
N PHE A 83 -14.29 3.26 3.70
CA PHE A 83 -13.77 1.92 3.50
C PHE A 83 -13.02 1.75 2.18
N CYS A 84 -12.03 0.86 2.20
CA CYS A 84 -11.30 0.44 1.01
C CYS A 84 -12.26 -0.21 0.01
N PRO A 85 -12.21 0.13 -1.29
CA PRO A 85 -13.08 -0.45 -2.31
C PRO A 85 -12.88 -1.96 -2.53
N PHE A 86 -11.82 -2.54 -1.96
CA PHE A 86 -11.49 -3.96 -2.04
C PHE A 86 -11.82 -4.74 -0.74
N LEU A 87 -12.42 -4.07 0.25
CA LEU A 87 -12.93 -4.73 1.44
C LEU A 87 -14.20 -5.51 1.10
N GLU A 88 -14.24 -6.78 1.49
CA GLU A 88 -15.40 -7.64 1.39
C GLU A 88 -15.68 -8.23 2.78
N ASN A 89 -16.89 -8.00 3.28
CA ASN A 89 -17.28 -8.52 4.60
C ASN A 89 -17.94 -9.89 4.44
N HIS A 90 -17.47 -10.86 5.21
CA HIS A 90 -17.97 -12.23 5.23
C HIS A 90 -18.38 -12.61 6.65
N LEU A 91 -19.37 -13.49 6.80
CA LEU A 91 -19.68 -14.11 8.08
C LEU A 91 -18.92 -15.43 8.18
N ASP A 92 -18.18 -15.62 9.28
CA ASP A 92 -17.60 -16.92 9.59
C ASP A 92 -18.67 -17.89 10.14
N ASP A 93 -18.29 -19.17 10.33
CA ASP A 93 -19.18 -20.23 10.82
C ASP A 93 -19.78 -19.94 12.22
N ARG A 94 -19.26 -18.94 12.93
CA ARG A 94 -19.73 -18.50 14.25
C ARG A 94 -20.57 -17.22 14.17
N GLY A 95 -20.90 -16.77 12.96
CA GLY A 95 -21.67 -15.55 12.72
C GLY A 95 -20.89 -14.26 12.97
N ARG A 96 -19.55 -14.29 13.02
CA ARG A 96 -18.71 -13.09 13.21
C ARG A 96 -18.35 -12.50 11.85
N ILE A 97 -18.39 -11.18 11.77
CA ILE A 97 -17.96 -10.46 10.57
C ILE A 97 -16.43 -10.51 10.45
N THR A 98 -15.95 -10.90 9.28
CA THR A 98 -14.56 -10.85 8.85
C THR A 98 -14.45 -9.92 7.65
N GLY A 99 -13.32 -9.22 7.52
CA GLY A 99 -13.00 -8.37 6.39
C GLY A 99 -11.92 -9.00 5.52
N LEU A 100 -12.34 -9.59 4.40
CA LEU A 100 -11.47 -10.12 3.37
C LEU A 100 -11.03 -9.02 2.41
N CYS A 101 -9.77 -9.06 2.01
CA CYS A 101 -9.24 -8.17 1.00
C CYS A 101 -9.27 -8.89 -0.35
N ARG A 102 -10.06 -8.39 -1.31
CA ARG A 102 -10.18 -8.99 -2.65
C ARG A 102 -8.85 -9.01 -3.43
N LEU A 103 -7.88 -8.18 -3.05
CA LEU A 103 -6.55 -8.16 -3.64
C LEU A 103 -5.61 -9.25 -3.05
N HIS A 104 -5.99 -9.87 -1.93
CA HIS A 104 -5.16 -10.89 -1.29
C HIS A 104 -5.18 -12.22 -2.07
N PRO A 105 -4.07 -12.98 -2.09
CA PRO A 105 -2.73 -12.60 -1.65
C PRO A 105 -1.94 -11.82 -2.72
N LYS A 106 -2.26 -12.06 -3.99
CA LYS A 106 -1.38 -11.79 -5.13
C LYS A 106 -1.28 -10.32 -5.52
N TYR A 107 -2.36 -9.57 -5.40
CA TYR A 107 -2.48 -8.19 -5.91
C TYR A 107 -2.47 -7.14 -4.80
N LYS A 108 -2.31 -7.57 -3.55
CA LYS A 108 -2.34 -6.72 -2.36
C LYS A 108 -1.17 -5.71 -2.43
N PRO A 109 -1.41 -4.41 -2.15
CA PRO A 109 -0.34 -3.41 -2.18
C PRO A 109 0.80 -3.72 -1.20
N LEU A 110 2.01 -3.29 -1.52
CA LEU A 110 3.21 -3.56 -0.71
C LEU A 110 3.03 -3.08 0.74
N ILE A 111 2.58 -1.84 0.95
CA ILE A 111 2.31 -1.30 2.28
C ILE A 111 1.31 -2.15 3.08
N CYS A 112 0.30 -2.72 2.41
CA CYS A 112 -0.68 -3.58 3.06
C CYS A 112 -0.15 -5.01 3.32
N ARG A 113 0.85 -5.47 2.56
CA ARG A 113 1.54 -6.76 2.78
C ARG A 113 2.56 -6.67 3.91
N LEU A 114 3.22 -5.51 4.04
CA LEU A 114 4.21 -5.24 5.08
C LEU A 114 3.59 -4.92 6.45
N ALA A 115 2.29 -4.63 6.52
CA ALA A 115 1.61 -4.35 7.79
C ALA A 115 2.00 -5.36 8.90
N PRO A 116 2.44 -4.87 10.08
CA PRO A 116 2.32 -3.51 10.59
C PRO A 116 3.59 -2.65 10.35
N LEU A 117 4.52 -3.11 9.50
CA LEU A 117 5.77 -2.41 9.24
C LEU A 117 5.51 -1.17 8.37
N GLY A 118 5.86 -0.01 8.90
CA GLY A 118 6.05 1.22 8.16
C GLY A 118 7.52 1.41 7.82
N ARG A 119 7.80 2.04 6.68
CA ARG A 119 9.15 2.30 6.20
C ARG A 119 9.40 3.80 6.14
N VAL A 120 10.50 4.23 6.74
CA VAL A 120 11.06 5.57 6.55
C VAL A 120 12.33 5.39 5.73
N TRP A 121 12.42 6.11 4.62
CA TRP A 121 13.59 6.09 3.75
C TRP A 121 14.09 7.52 3.59
N ASP A 122 15.38 7.71 3.82
CA ASP A 122 16.05 9.00 3.71
C ASP A 122 16.77 9.07 2.37
N ALA A 123 16.40 10.05 1.55
CA ALA A 123 16.91 10.14 0.19
C ALA A 123 18.35 10.65 0.10
N GLU A 124 18.78 11.45 1.08
CA GLU A 124 20.11 12.07 1.10
C GLU A 124 21.18 11.06 1.51
N THR A 125 20.90 10.29 2.56
CA THR A 125 21.80 9.28 3.12
C THR A 125 21.61 7.89 2.51
N GLY A 126 20.45 7.65 1.89
CA GLY A 126 20.03 6.34 1.43
C GLY A 126 19.66 5.36 2.55
N SER A 127 19.64 5.82 3.80
CA SER A 127 19.31 4.99 4.96
C SER A 127 17.82 4.69 5.05
N GLU A 128 17.48 3.59 5.73
CA GLU A 128 16.09 3.26 6.01
C GLU A 128 15.90 2.85 7.47
N GLN A 129 14.71 3.12 7.98
CA GLN A 129 14.27 2.73 9.31
C GLN A 129 12.88 2.09 9.21
N TRP A 130 12.70 0.99 9.94
CA TRP A 130 11.45 0.26 10.00
C TRP A 130 10.72 0.58 11.29
N LEU A 131 9.42 0.83 11.19
CA LEU A 131 8.56 1.29 12.26
C LEU A 131 7.41 0.32 12.49
N PHE A 132 6.98 0.17 13.73
CA PHE A 132 5.73 -0.52 14.04
C PHE A 132 4.57 0.48 13.95
N VAL A 133 3.85 0.45 12.83
CA VAL A 133 2.68 1.27 12.57
C VAL A 133 1.43 0.42 12.73
N LYS A 134 0.68 0.67 13.80
CA LYS A 134 -0.55 -0.06 14.09
C LYS A 134 -1.53 0.05 12.90
N PRO A 135 -1.95 -1.04 12.24
CA PRO A 135 -2.75 -0.95 11.00
C PRO A 135 -4.14 -0.31 11.18
N ALA A 136 -4.66 -0.38 12.40
CA ALA A 136 -5.84 0.35 12.86
C ALA A 136 -5.73 0.49 14.40
N PRO A 137 -6.38 1.49 15.03
CA PRO A 137 -6.34 1.68 16.48
C PRO A 137 -6.74 0.42 17.26
N ASP A 138 -7.73 -0.30 16.75
CA ASP A 138 -8.37 -1.48 17.34
C ASP A 138 -7.98 -2.80 16.63
N CYS A 139 -6.89 -2.80 15.86
CA CYS A 139 -6.44 -4.01 15.17
C CYS A 139 -6.13 -5.15 16.15
N PRO A 140 -6.89 -6.27 16.13
CA PRO A 140 -6.70 -7.38 17.07
C PRO A 140 -5.51 -8.29 16.72
N GLY A 141 -4.88 -8.05 15.57
CA GLY A 141 -3.67 -8.76 15.14
C GLY A 141 -2.40 -8.31 15.85
N VAL A 142 -2.44 -7.16 16.54
CA VAL A 142 -1.30 -6.62 17.30
C VAL A 142 -1.11 -7.42 18.58
N ASN A 143 0.15 -7.61 19.00
CA ASN A 143 0.52 -8.43 20.16
C ASN A 143 0.12 -9.91 19.98
N SER A 144 0.20 -10.42 18.74
CA SER A 144 0.03 -11.85 18.47
C SER A 144 1.04 -12.71 19.26
N SER A 145 0.67 -13.96 19.54
CA SER A 145 1.57 -14.96 20.10
C SER A 145 2.77 -15.23 19.18
N ARG A 146 2.55 -15.15 17.86
CA ARG A 146 3.59 -15.24 16.83
C ARG A 146 4.58 -14.09 16.92
N LEU A 147 5.87 -14.43 16.99
CA LEU A 147 6.99 -13.51 16.85
C LEU A 147 7.51 -13.62 15.41
N ASN A 148 7.56 -12.50 14.68
CA ASN A 148 8.06 -12.45 13.32
C ASN A 148 9.44 -11.77 13.30
N SER A 149 10.33 -12.25 12.43
CA SER A 149 11.60 -11.59 12.15
C SER A 149 11.41 -10.50 11.10
N LEU A 150 11.95 -9.31 11.37
CA LEU A 150 12.06 -8.24 10.39
C LEU A 150 12.90 -8.72 9.20
N ARG A 151 14.07 -9.32 9.45
CA ARG A 151 14.97 -9.82 8.40
C ARG A 151 14.27 -10.77 7.43
N GLU A 152 13.53 -11.76 7.94
CA GLU A 152 12.80 -12.71 7.09
C GLU A 152 11.72 -12.02 6.25
N THR A 153 11.05 -11.02 6.84
CA THR A 153 10.02 -10.24 6.14
C THR A 153 10.62 -9.39 5.02
N LEU A 154 11.75 -8.74 5.28
CA LEU A 154 12.47 -7.95 4.27
C LEU A 154 13.02 -8.86 3.17
N GLN A 155 13.50 -10.05 3.51
CA GLN A 155 13.91 -11.04 2.52
C GLN A 155 12.73 -11.52 1.67
N GLN A 156 11.57 -11.74 2.27
CA GLN A 156 10.36 -12.17 1.57
C GLN A 156 9.88 -11.15 0.53
N TYR A 157 9.99 -9.86 0.81
CA TYR A 157 9.51 -8.77 -0.06
C TYR A 157 10.64 -7.94 -0.68
N GLY A 158 11.87 -8.46 -0.68
CA GLY A 158 13.08 -7.69 -1.03
C GLY A 158 13.00 -7.04 -2.41
N SER A 159 12.53 -7.78 -3.41
CA SER A 159 12.33 -7.26 -4.77
C SER A 159 11.38 -6.07 -4.81
N GLU A 160 10.22 -6.17 -4.15
CA GLU A 160 9.24 -5.06 -4.14
C GLU A 160 9.72 -3.86 -3.32
N ILE A 161 10.52 -4.10 -2.29
CA ILE A 161 11.15 -3.04 -1.49
C ILE A 161 12.21 -2.30 -2.33
N GLU A 162 13.02 -3.02 -3.12
CA GLU A 162 13.99 -2.44 -4.06
C GLU A 162 13.29 -1.61 -5.14
N GLU A 163 12.22 -2.15 -5.74
CA GLU A 163 11.38 -1.43 -6.72
C GLU A 163 10.78 -0.15 -6.11
N GLU A 164 10.27 -0.23 -4.88
CA GLU A 164 9.78 0.94 -4.15
C GLU A 164 10.90 1.96 -3.90
N THR A 165 12.11 1.52 -3.54
CA THR A 165 13.26 2.41 -3.33
C THR A 165 13.62 3.16 -4.60
N ALA A 166 13.68 2.47 -5.74
CA ALA A 166 13.93 3.09 -7.04
C ALA A 166 12.84 4.11 -7.39
N PHE A 167 11.59 3.83 -7.03
CA PHE A 167 10.48 4.77 -7.19
C PHE A 167 10.61 5.99 -6.27
N LEU A 168 10.96 5.82 -4.98
CA LEU A 168 11.16 6.93 -4.04
C LEU A 168 12.29 7.87 -4.50
N LYS A 169 13.38 7.33 -5.06
CA LYS A 169 14.46 8.13 -5.68
C LYS A 169 13.94 9.02 -6.82
N LYS A 170 13.06 8.48 -7.67
CA LYS A 170 12.43 9.27 -8.75
C LYS A 170 11.54 10.36 -8.18
N LEU A 171 10.72 10.07 -7.15
CA LEU A 171 9.89 11.08 -6.50
C LEU A 171 10.73 12.22 -5.93
N GLN A 172 11.85 11.90 -5.28
CA GLN A 172 12.77 12.91 -4.74
C GLN A 172 13.29 13.84 -5.84
N HIS A 173 13.67 13.28 -6.99
CA HIS A 173 14.11 14.08 -8.13
C HIS A 173 13.01 15.05 -8.62
N PHE A 174 11.76 14.58 -8.73
CA PHE A 174 10.65 15.44 -9.14
C PHE A 174 10.35 16.54 -8.12
N LEU A 175 10.52 16.25 -6.82
CA LEU A 175 10.40 17.22 -5.74
C LEU A 175 11.44 18.32 -5.82
N GLU A 176 12.72 17.95 -6.01
CA GLU A 176 13.84 18.89 -6.15
C GLU A 176 13.65 19.82 -7.35
N MET A 177 13.12 19.28 -8.44
CA MET A 177 12.76 20.03 -9.65
C MET A 177 11.49 20.89 -9.48
N LYS A 178 10.78 20.79 -8.35
CA LYS A 178 9.49 21.45 -8.09
C LYS A 178 8.49 21.19 -9.22
N SER A 179 8.42 19.94 -9.66
CA SER A 179 7.60 19.55 -10.79
C SER A 179 6.11 19.69 -10.46
N GLU A 180 5.32 20.10 -11.45
CA GLU A 180 3.85 20.14 -11.34
C GLU A 180 3.25 18.72 -11.20
N PRO A 181 2.07 18.57 -10.59
CA PRO A 181 1.44 17.26 -10.36
C PRO A 181 1.29 16.41 -11.63
N GLU A 182 1.03 17.04 -12.77
CA GLU A 182 0.87 16.39 -14.07
C GLU A 182 2.15 15.66 -14.51
N ALA A 183 3.33 16.20 -14.20
CA ALA A 183 4.60 15.57 -14.56
C ALA A 183 4.78 14.22 -13.85
N TYR A 184 4.25 14.08 -12.63
CA TYR A 184 4.31 12.82 -11.89
C TYR A 184 3.51 11.70 -12.56
N GLN A 185 2.56 12.00 -13.47
CA GLN A 185 1.76 10.98 -14.15
C GLN A 185 2.61 10.00 -14.94
N GLU A 186 3.76 10.44 -15.47
CA GLU A 186 4.72 9.57 -16.17
C GLU A 186 5.29 8.47 -15.26
N LEU A 187 5.29 8.68 -13.94
CA LEU A 187 5.70 7.67 -12.97
C LEU A 187 4.62 6.61 -12.70
N PHE A 188 3.40 6.82 -13.16
CA PHE A 188 2.24 6.01 -12.77
C PHE A 188 1.50 5.37 -13.95
N TYR A 189 1.65 5.90 -15.16
CA TYR A 189 0.87 5.54 -16.35
C TYR A 189 1.63 4.53 -17.21
N PHE A 190 1.23 3.26 -17.12
CA PHE A 190 1.86 2.13 -17.80
C PHE A 190 0.83 1.28 -18.51
N ILE A 191 1.22 0.75 -19.67
CA ILE A 191 0.47 -0.31 -20.36
C ILE A 191 0.61 -1.60 -19.55
N VAL A 192 -0.53 -2.25 -19.33
CA VAL A 192 -0.63 -3.51 -18.59
C VAL A 192 -0.97 -4.61 -19.59
N LYS A 193 0.04 -5.40 -19.97
CA LYS A 193 -0.16 -6.55 -20.87
C LYS A 193 -0.56 -7.78 -20.06
N ARG A 194 -1.69 -8.40 -20.40
CA ARG A 194 -2.02 -9.73 -19.90
C ARG A 194 -1.15 -10.76 -20.61
N LYS A 195 -0.49 -11.67 -19.85
CA LYS A 195 0.12 -12.87 -20.45
C LYS A 195 -1.01 -13.72 -21.05
N GLY A 196 -1.15 -13.71 -22.38
CA GLY A 196 -2.13 -14.53 -23.11
C GLY A 196 -2.78 -13.89 -24.35
N GLU A 197 -2.69 -12.57 -24.56
CA GLU A 197 -3.28 -11.89 -25.73
C GLU A 197 -2.22 -11.52 -26.77
N GLY A 198 -1.43 -12.51 -27.21
CA GLY A 198 -0.37 -12.28 -28.18
C GLY A 198 0.34 -13.53 -28.62
N ASP A 199 -0.41 -14.52 -29.12
CA ASP A 199 0.09 -15.37 -30.21
C ASP A 199 -1.08 -16.04 -30.95
N LYS A 200 -1.68 -15.28 -31.86
CA LYS A 200 -2.37 -15.83 -33.02
C LYS A 200 -1.89 -15.02 -34.21
N ARG A 201 -0.72 -15.39 -34.72
CA ARG A 201 -0.39 -15.18 -36.13
C ARG A 201 -0.90 -16.37 -36.92
#